data_AF-A0A2A7WPN0-F1
#
_entry.id   AF-A0A2A7WPN0-F1
#
_cell.length_a   1.000
_cell.length_b   1.000
_cell.length_c   1.000
_cell.angle_alpha   90.00
_cell.angle_beta   90.00
_cell.angle_gamma   90.00
#
_symmetry.space_group_name_H-M   'P 1'
#
loop_
_entity.id
_entity.type
_entity.pdbx_description
1 polymer ?
#
loop_
_entity_poly.entity_id
_entity_poly.type
_entity_poly.pdbx_seq_one_letter_code
_entity_poly.pdbx_strand_id
1 'polypeptide(L)'
;MLKYTLCFIKRENELLMLNRVNAPTMGIWNGVGGKIEKGETIERSVQREIAEETGIQIEMNQLTYKGKVTWHEEDVDFGGMYVFLAEVPSDLQYDTPIKTNEGILDWKKIEWVVNDKNQGVGECIPYFLPILLDDERVHHYSFYYKGNKVVDVVIEEGILI
;
A
#
# COMPACT_ATOMS: atom_id res chain seq x y z
N MET A 1 7.28 -15.18 6.98
CA MET A 1 7.30 -13.70 7.03
C MET A 1 7.12 -13.21 5.61
N LEU A 2 6.24 -12.23 5.38
CA LEU A 2 6.06 -11.64 4.06
C LEU A 2 7.29 -10.80 3.70
N LYS A 3 7.50 -10.52 2.41
CA LYS A 3 8.73 -9.91 1.90
C LYS A 3 8.66 -8.40 1.75
N TYR A 4 7.47 -7.82 1.81
CA TYR A 4 7.23 -6.45 1.41
C TYR A 4 6.40 -5.70 2.45
N THR A 5 6.60 -4.38 2.50
CA THR A 5 5.76 -3.43 3.22
C THR A 5 5.18 -2.43 2.23
N LEU A 6 3.95 -1.99 2.47
CA LEU A 6 3.27 -0.95 1.70
C LEU A 6 2.60 0.01 2.68
N CYS A 7 2.71 1.31 2.44
CA CYS A 7 2.04 2.36 3.19
C CYS A 7 1.16 3.20 2.25
N PHE A 8 -0.06 3.46 2.71
CA PHE A 8 -0.86 4.56 2.17
C PHE A 8 -0.62 5.80 3.05
N ILE A 9 -0.04 6.84 2.46
CA ILE A 9 0.12 8.14 3.14
C ILE A 9 -1.10 8.98 2.80
N LYS A 10 -1.92 9.26 3.79
CA LYS A 10 -3.20 9.96 3.66
C LYS A 10 -3.06 11.43 4.09
N ARG A 11 -3.63 12.31 3.27
CA ARG A 11 -3.84 13.73 3.58
C ARG A 11 -5.28 14.08 3.23
N GLU A 12 -6.09 14.36 4.24
CA GLU A 12 -7.55 14.56 4.07
C GLU A 12 -8.20 13.43 3.23
N ASN A 13 -8.72 13.76 2.05
CA ASN A 13 -9.38 12.85 1.11
C ASN A 13 -8.46 12.38 -0.03
N GLU A 14 -7.14 12.53 0.12
CA GLU A 14 -6.14 12.15 -0.87
C GLU A 14 -5.13 11.15 -0.28
N LEU A 15 -4.55 10.35 -1.17
CA LEU A 15 -3.43 9.46 -0.89
C LEU A 15 -2.25 9.87 -1.78
N LEU A 16 -1.05 9.90 -1.22
CA LEU A 16 0.16 10.03 -2.02
C LEU A 16 0.44 8.68 -2.68
N MET A 17 0.28 8.64 -4.00
CA MET A 17 0.41 7.42 -4.78
C MET A 17 1.64 7.49 -5.67
N LEU A 18 2.31 6.35 -5.86
CA LEU A 18 3.47 6.20 -6.74
C LEU A 18 3.07 5.44 -8.00
N ASN A 19 3.19 6.07 -9.18
CA ASN A 19 3.15 5.39 -10.46
C ASN A 19 4.53 4.85 -10.80
N ARG A 20 4.71 3.53 -10.79
CA ARG A 20 6.04 2.91 -10.91
C ARG A 20 6.55 2.91 -12.35
N VAL A 21 7.85 3.11 -12.53
CA VAL A 21 8.51 3.01 -13.86
C VAL A 21 9.17 1.67 -14.12
N ASN A 22 9.29 0.80 -13.10
CA ASN A 22 9.96 -0.49 -13.19
C ASN A 22 8.97 -1.66 -13.05
N ALA A 23 9.30 -2.80 -13.66
CA ALA A 23 8.56 -4.05 -13.49
C ALA A 23 8.64 -4.56 -12.03
N PRO A 24 7.66 -5.33 -11.54
CA PRO A 24 6.52 -5.92 -12.27
C PRO A 24 5.29 -4.99 -12.39
N THR A 25 5.24 -3.89 -11.64
CA THR A 25 4.07 -3.00 -11.54
C THR A 25 4.25 -1.70 -12.34
N MET A 26 5.00 -1.76 -13.44
CA MET A 26 5.26 -0.61 -14.32
C MET A 26 3.94 0.01 -14.81
N GLY A 27 3.79 1.32 -14.66
CA GLY A 27 2.61 2.08 -15.04
C GLY A 27 1.44 1.99 -14.05
N ILE A 28 1.57 1.18 -12.99
CA ILE A 28 0.53 0.99 -11.97
C ILE A 28 0.78 1.92 -10.79
N TRP A 29 -0.28 2.61 -10.35
CA TRP A 29 -0.32 3.41 -9.14
C TRP A 29 -0.49 2.52 -7.91
N ASN A 30 0.35 2.72 -6.91
CA ASN A 30 0.27 2.00 -5.64
C ASN A 30 0.61 2.95 -4.48
N GLY A 31 0.45 2.47 -3.24
CA GLY A 31 1.11 3.08 -2.09
C GLY A 31 2.63 3.02 -2.21
N VAL A 32 3.30 3.64 -1.25
CA VAL A 32 4.77 3.68 -1.17
C VAL A 32 5.28 2.53 -0.33
N GLY A 33 6.44 1.98 -0.66
CA GLY A 33 6.94 0.80 0.02
C GLY A 33 7.82 -0.08 -0.87
N GLY A 34 8.40 -1.09 -0.25
CA GLY A 34 9.35 -1.96 -0.91
C GLY A 34 9.66 -3.21 -0.09
N LYS A 35 10.87 -3.72 -0.29
CA LYS A 35 11.29 -5.02 0.23
C LYS A 35 11.87 -4.86 1.62
N ILE A 36 11.48 -5.73 2.53
CA ILE A 36 12.05 -5.78 3.88
C ILE A 36 13.49 -6.29 3.80
N GLU A 37 14.42 -5.53 4.37
CA GLU A 37 15.83 -5.91 4.41
C GLU A 37 16.14 -6.96 5.50
N LYS A 38 17.30 -7.61 5.37
CA LYS A 38 17.72 -8.65 6.32
C LYS A 38 17.94 -8.04 7.71
N GLY A 39 17.15 -8.51 8.69
CA GLY A 39 17.24 -8.05 10.08
C GLY A 39 16.43 -6.78 10.36
N GLU A 40 15.69 -6.28 9.38
CA GLU A 40 14.78 -5.14 9.51
C GLU A 40 13.43 -5.58 10.08
N THR A 41 12.82 -4.75 10.93
CA THR A 41 11.42 -4.94 11.36
C THR A 41 10.48 -4.39 10.28
N ILE A 42 9.22 -4.81 10.28
CA ILE A 42 8.25 -4.32 9.28
C ILE A 42 8.03 -2.80 9.38
N GLU A 43 8.09 -2.24 10.59
CA GLU A 43 7.94 -0.81 10.85
C GLU A 43 9.16 -0.02 10.36
N ARG A 44 10.37 -0.55 10.58
CA ARG A 44 11.60 0.08 10.07
C ARG A 44 11.66 0.03 8.55
N SER A 45 11.25 -1.09 7.96
CA SER A 45 11.15 -1.25 6.50
C SER A 45 10.23 -0.19 5.91
N VAL A 46 9.00 -0.08 6.41
CA VAL A 46 8.04 0.88 5.83
C VAL A 46 8.48 2.33 6.06
N GLN A 47 9.06 2.66 7.23
CA GLN A 47 9.59 4.00 7.50
C GLN A 47 10.73 4.38 6.54
N ARG A 48 11.69 3.46 6.31
CA ARG A 48 12.80 3.66 5.38
C ARG A 48 12.29 3.87 3.96
N GLU A 49 11.42 3.00 3.48
CA GLU A 49 10.88 3.06 2.11
C GLU A 49 10.09 4.36 1.88
N ILE A 50 9.31 4.83 2.85
CA ILE A 50 8.64 6.15 2.77
C ILE A 50 9.68 7.27 2.59
N ALA A 51 10.74 7.27 3.40
CA ALA A 51 11.78 8.30 3.33
C ALA A 51 12.55 8.24 2.00
N GLU A 52 12.86 7.05 1.49
CA GLU A 52 13.59 6.85 0.23
C GLU A 52 12.75 7.23 -0.99
N GLU A 53 11.49 6.78 -1.05
CA GLU A 53 10.63 7.02 -2.22
C GLU A 53 10.08 8.44 -2.25
N THR A 54 9.79 9.05 -1.09
CA THR A 54 9.06 10.34 -1.00
C THR A 54 9.86 11.49 -0.39
N GLY A 55 10.92 11.22 0.37
CA GLY A 55 11.60 12.21 1.19
C GLY A 55 10.84 12.64 2.45
N ILE A 56 9.58 12.21 2.64
CA ILE A 56 8.77 12.51 3.83
C ILE A 56 9.34 11.72 5.02
N GLN A 57 9.51 12.41 6.15
CA GLN A 57 9.88 11.77 7.41
C GLN A 57 8.61 11.48 8.20
N ILE A 58 8.37 10.19 8.46
CA ILE A 58 7.24 9.72 9.26
C ILE A 58 7.80 9.11 10.53
N GLU A 59 7.34 9.58 11.69
CA GLU A 59 7.70 9.00 12.98
C GLU A 59 6.94 7.71 13.25
N MET A 60 7.49 6.82 14.10
CA MET A 60 6.86 5.52 14.38
C MET A 60 5.44 5.62 14.95
N ASN A 61 5.14 6.69 15.69
CA ASN A 61 3.80 6.95 16.25
C ASN A 61 2.78 7.46 15.21
N GLN A 62 3.23 7.77 13.99
CA GLN A 62 2.37 8.15 12.86
C GLN A 62 2.09 6.97 11.92
N LEU A 63 2.73 5.82 12.16
CA LEU A 63 2.50 4.58 11.41
C LEU A 63 1.51 3.69 12.15
N THR A 64 0.38 3.40 11.50
CA THR A 64 -0.60 2.43 11.99
C THR A 64 -0.47 1.16 11.15
N TYR A 65 -0.14 0.04 11.78
CA TYR A 65 -0.19 -1.27 11.14
C TYR A 65 -1.64 -1.68 10.90
N LYS A 66 -2.00 -1.97 9.65
CA LYS A 66 -3.37 -2.30 9.24
C LYS A 66 -3.53 -3.76 8.84
N GLY A 67 -2.46 -4.55 8.94
CA GLY A 67 -2.49 -5.98 8.70
C GLY A 67 -1.70 -6.41 7.48
N LYS A 68 -2.18 -7.43 6.78
CA LYS A 68 -1.45 -8.04 5.67
C LYS A 68 -2.35 -8.42 4.52
N VAL A 69 -1.78 -8.35 3.32
CA VAL A 69 -2.39 -8.79 2.07
C VAL A 69 -1.59 -9.99 1.58
N THR A 70 -2.24 -11.10 1.28
CA THR A 70 -1.61 -12.28 0.65
C THR A 70 -2.27 -12.59 -0.68
N TRP A 71 -1.48 -13.11 -1.61
CA TRP A 71 -1.93 -13.44 -2.96
C TRP A 71 -1.74 -14.93 -3.25
N HIS A 72 -2.80 -15.51 -3.78
CA HIS A 72 -2.96 -16.94 -4.02
C HIS A 72 -3.38 -17.18 -5.47
N GLU A 73 -2.85 -18.19 -6.13
CA GLU A 73 -3.37 -18.70 -7.41
C GLU A 73 -3.62 -20.20 -7.24
N GLU A 74 -4.87 -20.62 -7.43
CA GLU A 74 -5.34 -21.95 -7.02
C GLU A 74 -5.01 -22.22 -5.54
N ASP A 75 -4.28 -23.30 -5.23
CA ASP A 75 -3.85 -23.67 -3.88
C ASP A 75 -2.41 -23.20 -3.56
N VAL A 76 -1.87 -22.23 -4.32
CA VAL A 76 -0.46 -21.79 -4.21
C VAL A 76 -0.35 -20.33 -3.78
N ASP A 77 0.24 -20.11 -2.59
CA ASP A 77 0.70 -18.80 -2.13
C ASP A 77 1.89 -18.32 -2.98
N PHE A 78 1.76 -17.17 -3.65
CA PHE A 78 2.85 -16.60 -4.45
C PHE A 78 3.40 -15.29 -3.89
N GLY A 79 2.80 -14.72 -2.85
CA GLY A 79 3.37 -13.58 -2.14
C GLY A 79 2.43 -12.89 -1.18
N GLY A 80 2.89 -11.75 -0.70
CA GLY A 80 2.11 -10.84 0.12
C GLY A 80 2.92 -9.67 0.63
N MET A 81 2.23 -8.75 1.29
CA MET A 81 2.80 -7.56 1.90
C MET A 81 2.13 -7.25 3.25
N TYR A 82 2.88 -6.61 4.13
CA TYR A 82 2.33 -5.94 5.31
C TYR A 82 1.87 -4.54 4.90
N VAL A 83 0.68 -4.13 5.35
CA VAL A 83 0.06 -2.85 4.98
C VAL A 83 -0.02 -1.91 6.17
N PHE A 84 0.31 -0.65 5.91
CA PHE A 84 0.31 0.44 6.88
C PHE A 84 -0.49 1.63 6.37
N LEU A 85 -0.97 2.44 7.32
CA LEU A 85 -1.53 3.76 7.08
C LEU A 85 -0.65 4.78 7.81
N ALA A 86 -0.34 5.89 7.14
CA ALA A 86 0.23 7.07 7.78
C ALA A 86 -0.65 8.27 7.46
N GLU A 87 -0.89 9.13 8.45
CA GLU A 87 -1.62 10.39 8.25
C GLU A 87 -0.67 11.57 8.40
N VAL A 88 -0.70 12.46 7.41
CA VAL A 88 0.08 13.70 7.40
C VAL A 88 -0.82 14.92 7.54
N PRO A 89 -0.31 16.04 8.09
CA PRO A 89 -1.06 17.28 8.18
C PRO A 89 -1.57 17.77 6.82
N SER A 90 -2.76 18.39 6.80
CA SER A 90 -3.35 18.95 5.57
C SER A 90 -2.56 20.12 4.99
N ASP A 91 -1.78 20.81 5.82
CA ASP A 91 -0.90 21.92 5.44
C ASP A 91 0.53 21.46 5.08
N LEU A 92 0.79 20.15 4.99
CA LEU A 92 2.06 19.63 4.50
C LEU A 92 2.30 20.13 3.07
N GLN A 93 3.33 20.97 2.91
CA GLN A 93 3.80 21.42 1.62
C GLN A 93 4.55 20.29 0.92
N TYR A 94 3.93 19.73 -0.11
CA TYR A 94 4.47 18.64 -0.91
C TYR A 94 3.98 18.77 -2.35
N ASP A 95 4.77 19.48 -3.15
CA ASP A 95 4.41 19.83 -4.54
C ASP A 95 4.47 18.59 -5.44
N THR A 96 3.35 18.31 -6.10
CA THR A 96 3.16 17.15 -6.97
C THR A 96 2.51 17.59 -8.29
N PRO A 97 2.67 16.81 -9.38
CA PRO A 97 3.42 15.55 -9.48
C PRO A 97 4.95 15.77 -9.40
N ILE A 98 5.66 14.86 -8.72
CA ILE A 98 7.12 14.85 -8.63
C ILE A 98 7.68 13.55 -9.20
N LYS A 99 8.73 13.68 -10.03
CA LYS A 99 9.45 12.55 -10.57
C LYS A 99 10.54 12.10 -9.60
N THR A 100 10.58 10.80 -9.32
CA THR A 100 11.59 10.13 -8.49
C THR A 100 12.34 9.09 -9.32
N ASN A 101 13.27 8.35 -8.71
CA ASN A 101 13.92 7.20 -9.34
C ASN A 101 12.95 6.01 -9.53
N GLU A 102 11.91 5.92 -8.70
CA GLU A 102 10.93 4.83 -8.71
C GLU A 102 9.69 5.15 -9.58
N GLY A 103 9.45 6.43 -9.85
CA GLY A 103 8.46 6.85 -10.84
C GLY A 103 7.88 8.25 -10.62
N ILE A 104 6.55 8.37 -10.60
CA ILE A 104 5.86 9.65 -10.41
C ILE A 104 5.01 9.57 -9.14
N LEU A 105 5.32 10.41 -8.16
CA LEU A 105 4.48 10.62 -6.99
C LEU A 105 3.45 11.71 -7.27
N ASP A 106 2.20 11.46 -6.90
CA ASP A 106 1.12 12.43 -7.04
C ASP A 106 0.02 12.19 -6.00
N TRP A 107 -0.59 13.27 -5.53
CA TRP A 107 -1.76 13.17 -4.66
C TRP A 107 -2.97 12.74 -5.49
N LYS A 108 -3.57 11.60 -5.12
CA LYS A 108 -4.76 11.07 -5.77
C LYS A 108 -5.90 11.06 -4.78
N LYS A 109 -7.05 11.58 -5.22
CA LYS A 109 -8.28 11.46 -4.43
C LYS A 109 -8.60 9.99 -4.16
N ILE A 110 -9.00 9.68 -2.94
CA ILE A 110 -9.40 8.33 -2.53
C ILE A 110 -10.50 7.80 -3.47
N GLU A 111 -11.48 8.65 -3.83
CA GLU A 111 -12.58 8.31 -4.75
C GLU A 111 -12.09 7.80 -6.12
N TRP A 112 -10.95 8.32 -6.59
CA TRP A 112 -10.34 7.89 -7.85
C TRP A 112 -9.60 6.57 -7.67
N VAL A 113 -8.86 6.42 -6.55
CA VAL A 113 -8.08 5.21 -6.25
C VAL A 113 -8.97 3.98 -6.12
N VAL A 114 -10.12 4.09 -5.44
CA VAL A 114 -11.02 2.95 -5.19
C VAL A 114 -12.10 2.77 -6.25
N ASN A 115 -12.08 3.57 -7.32
CA ASN A 115 -13.09 3.48 -8.37
C ASN A 115 -13.00 2.13 -9.10
N ASP A 116 -14.13 1.44 -9.26
CA ASP A 116 -14.24 0.13 -9.91
C ASP A 116 -13.83 0.15 -11.40
N LYS A 117 -13.89 1.32 -12.05
CA LYS A 117 -13.44 1.52 -13.43
C LYS A 117 -11.97 1.92 -13.53
N ASN A 118 -11.27 2.15 -12.42
CA ASN A 118 -9.86 2.51 -12.45
C ASN A 118 -9.00 1.28 -12.72
N GLN A 119 -8.43 1.21 -13.94
CA GLN A 119 -7.51 0.14 -14.34
C GLN A 119 -6.03 0.49 -14.06
N GLY A 120 -5.76 1.66 -13.49
CA GLY A 120 -4.42 2.18 -13.25
C GLY A 120 -3.86 1.89 -11.87
N VAL A 121 -4.62 1.26 -10.98
CA VAL A 121 -4.19 0.89 -9.62
C VAL A 121 -3.99 -0.62 -9.51
N GLY A 122 -3.24 -1.09 -8.50
CA GLY A 122 -3.10 -2.51 -8.24
C GLY A 122 -4.47 -3.18 -8.04
N GLU A 123 -4.71 -4.32 -8.69
CA GLU A 123 -6.03 -4.97 -8.78
C GLU A 123 -6.69 -5.21 -7.41
N CYS A 124 -5.92 -5.52 -6.36
CA CYS A 124 -6.45 -5.72 -5.02
C CYS A 124 -6.79 -4.43 -4.25
N ILE A 125 -6.20 -3.28 -4.62
CA ILE A 125 -6.31 -2.03 -3.84
C ILE A 125 -7.77 -1.60 -3.64
N PRO A 126 -8.64 -1.53 -4.67
CA PRO A 126 -10.03 -1.12 -4.49
C PRO A 126 -10.83 -2.00 -3.52
N TYR A 127 -10.44 -3.26 -3.33
CA TYR A 127 -11.15 -4.19 -2.45
C TYR A 127 -10.83 -3.97 -0.97
N PHE A 128 -9.54 -3.82 -0.61
CA PHE A 128 -9.14 -3.74 0.80
C PHE A 128 -8.96 -2.30 1.30
N LEU A 129 -8.64 -1.35 0.42
CA LEU A 129 -8.36 0.03 0.82
C LEU A 129 -9.53 0.73 1.54
N PRO A 130 -10.81 0.58 1.10
CA PRO A 130 -11.93 1.16 1.84
C PRO A 130 -12.03 0.65 3.28
N ILE A 131 -11.80 -0.65 3.50
CA ILE A 131 -11.83 -1.27 4.83
C ILE A 131 -10.63 -0.79 5.65
N LEU A 132 -9.44 -0.74 5.04
CA LEU A 132 -8.22 -0.24 5.66
C LEU A 132 -8.38 1.20 6.18
N LEU A 133 -9.10 2.05 5.45
CA LEU A 133 -9.28 3.47 5.81
C LEU A 133 -10.37 3.71 6.87
N ASP A 134 -11.36 2.83 6.99
CA ASP A 134 -12.54 3.03 7.85
C ASP A 134 -12.51 2.19 9.13
N ASP A 135 -11.90 1.01 9.11
CA ASP A 135 -11.87 0.09 10.24
C ASP A 135 -10.54 0.15 10.98
N GLU A 136 -10.57 0.46 12.29
CA GLU A 136 -9.38 0.53 13.14
C GLU A 136 -8.73 -0.84 13.39
N ARG A 137 -9.44 -1.94 13.15
CA ARG A 137 -8.92 -3.29 13.36
C ARG A 137 -7.86 -3.66 12.33
N VAL A 138 -7.02 -4.62 12.72
CA VAL A 138 -6.04 -5.26 11.83
C VAL A 138 -6.75 -6.36 11.06
N HIS A 139 -6.47 -6.50 9.77
CA HIS A 139 -7.10 -7.51 8.91
C HIS A 139 -6.07 -8.34 8.13
N HIS A 140 -6.42 -9.58 7.83
CA HIS A 140 -5.76 -10.39 6.82
C HIS A 140 -6.65 -10.47 5.59
N TYR A 141 -6.20 -9.84 4.49
CA TYR A 141 -6.85 -9.90 3.19
C TYR A 141 -6.18 -10.97 2.32
N SER A 142 -6.87 -12.09 2.10
CA SER A 142 -6.42 -13.18 1.23
C SER A 142 -7.08 -13.04 -0.14
N PHE A 143 -6.31 -12.69 -1.16
CA PHE A 143 -6.79 -12.53 -2.54
C PHE A 143 -6.46 -13.75 -3.39
N TYR A 144 -7.46 -14.26 -4.10
CA TYR A 144 -7.32 -15.36 -5.03
C TYR A 144 -7.36 -14.83 -6.45
N TYR A 145 -6.35 -15.18 -7.25
CA TYR A 145 -6.17 -14.73 -8.62
C TYR A 145 -6.39 -15.85 -9.61
N LYS A 146 -6.81 -15.46 -10.82
CA LYS A 146 -6.69 -16.26 -12.04
C LYS A 146 -5.99 -15.41 -13.08
N GLY A 147 -4.70 -15.66 -13.30
CA GLY A 147 -3.85 -14.75 -14.08
C GLY A 147 -3.69 -13.40 -13.35
N ASN A 148 -4.05 -12.29 -14.00
CA ASN A 148 -3.91 -10.94 -13.43
C ASN A 148 -5.18 -10.38 -12.79
N LYS A 149 -6.22 -11.21 -12.62
CA LYS A 149 -7.52 -10.79 -12.09
C LYS A 149 -7.85 -11.46 -10.77
N VAL A 150 -8.32 -10.65 -9.83
CA VAL A 150 -8.91 -11.12 -8.57
C VAL A 150 -10.22 -11.81 -8.89
N VAL A 151 -10.36 -13.05 -8.44
CA VAL A 151 -11.59 -13.85 -8.59
C VAL A 151 -12.30 -14.07 -7.25
N ASP A 152 -11.58 -13.97 -6.13
CA ASP A 152 -12.16 -14.04 -4.79
C ASP A 152 -11.30 -13.28 -3.76
N VAL A 153 -11.92 -12.89 -2.66
CA VAL A 153 -11.23 -12.27 -1.50
C VAL A 153 -11.85 -12.75 -0.20
N VAL A 154 -11.00 -13.27 0.69
CA VAL A 154 -11.36 -13.64 2.07
C VAL A 154 -10.74 -12.63 3.02
N ILE A 155 -11.55 -12.08 3.91
CA ILE A 155 -11.14 -11.04 4.86
C ILE A 155 -11.39 -11.55 6.27
N GLU A 156 -10.31 -11.63 7.06
CA GLU A 156 -10.34 -12.10 8.44
C GLU A 156 -9.80 -11.02 9.37
N GLU A 157 -10.44 -10.83 10.51
CA GLU A 157 -9.90 -9.97 11.56
C GLU A 157 -8.60 -10.60 12.10
N GLY A 158 -7.51 -9.85 12.00
CA GLY A 158 -6.20 -10.26 12.48
C GLY A 158 -6.11 -10.14 14.00
N ILE A 159 -5.69 -11.22 14.66
CA ILE A 159 -5.35 -11.17 16.09
C ILE A 159 -3.89 -10.68 16.20
N LEU A 160 -3.69 -9.52 16.80
CA LEU A 160 -2.37 -9.08 17.30
C LEU A 160 -2.06 -9.96 18.52
N ILE A 161 -1.21 -10.98 18.34
CA ILE A 161 -0.68 -11.80 19.45
C ILE A 161 0.67 -11.22 19.89
#